data_AF-A0A2S2PCZ1-F1
#
_entry.id   AF-A0A2S2PCZ1-F1
#
_cell.length_a   1.000
_cell.length_b   1.000
_cell.length_c   1.000
_cell.angle_alpha   90.00
_cell.angle_beta   90.00
_cell.angle_gamma   90.00
#
_symmetry.space_group_name_H-M   'P 1'
#
loop_
_entity.id
_entity.type
_entity.pdbx_description
1 polymer ?
#
loop_
_entity_poly.entity_id
_entity_poly.type
_entity_poly.pdbx_seq_one_letter_code
_entity_poly.pdbx_strand_id
1 'polypeptide(L)'
;QTCSSNCLDNACDQYTGVCLHGCSAGYVLPYCRERYPYFINPPTLLSVKHDRIDIGLDFQENNIKYGDKMNLKYYQLFYKSLLEETFRSSKIKLISNTDNVTTEIISNLESDTKYKVGVLLIADDGNFNNQDVVYGQYNTTCIQ
;
A
#
# COMPACT_ATOMS: atom_id res chain seq x y z
N GLN A 1 -19.81 -9.43 -21.89
CA GLN A 1 -18.60 -8.58 -21.95
C GLN A 1 -17.49 -9.37 -22.64
N THR A 2 -16.43 -8.73 -23.15
CA THR A 2 -15.28 -9.47 -23.70
C THR A 2 -14.42 -9.97 -22.54
N CYS A 3 -14.01 -11.25 -22.57
CA CYS A 3 -13.07 -11.79 -21.60
C CYS A 3 -11.75 -11.03 -21.63
N SER A 4 -11.15 -10.81 -20.47
CA SER A 4 -9.77 -10.35 -20.38
C SER A 4 -8.86 -11.37 -21.06
N SER A 5 -7.92 -10.91 -21.91
CA SER A 5 -6.89 -11.78 -22.50
C SER A 5 -5.98 -12.40 -21.45
N ASN A 6 -6.05 -11.92 -20.20
CA ASN A 6 -5.26 -12.40 -19.07
C ASN A 6 -6.00 -13.44 -18.21
N CYS A 7 -7.23 -13.81 -18.58
CA CYS A 7 -7.88 -15.01 -18.04
C CYS A 7 -7.10 -16.25 -18.49
N LEU A 8 -6.84 -17.20 -17.58
CA LEU A 8 -6.29 -18.49 -17.97
C LEU A 8 -7.25 -19.22 -18.93
N ASP A 9 -6.68 -19.83 -19.97
CA ASP A 9 -7.38 -20.47 -21.09
C ASP A 9 -8.40 -19.58 -21.82
N ASN A 10 -8.28 -18.25 -21.65
CA ASN A 10 -9.24 -17.26 -22.15
C ASN A 10 -10.70 -17.56 -21.70
N ALA A 11 -10.85 -18.24 -20.56
CA ALA A 11 -12.12 -18.69 -20.03
C ALA A 11 -12.67 -17.68 -19.02
N CYS A 12 -13.81 -17.08 -19.34
CA CYS A 12 -14.53 -16.21 -18.44
C CYS A 12 -16.04 -16.45 -18.49
N ASP A 13 -16.74 -16.05 -17.44
CA ASP A 13 -18.19 -15.99 -17.43
C ASP A 13 -18.66 -14.93 -18.44
N GLN A 14 -19.46 -15.34 -19.43
CA GLN A 14 -19.87 -14.48 -20.55
C GLN A 14 -20.70 -13.25 -20.14
N TYR A 15 -21.39 -13.33 -18.99
CA TYR A 15 -22.29 -12.27 -18.52
C TYR A 15 -21.53 -11.24 -17.67
N THR A 16 -20.68 -11.72 -16.76
CA THR A 16 -19.96 -10.89 -15.78
C THR A 16 -18.54 -10.50 -16.24
N GLY A 17 -17.91 -11.32 -17.09
CA GLY A 17 -16.51 -11.17 -17.50
C GLY A 17 -15.49 -11.73 -16.48
N VAL A 18 -15.95 -12.45 -15.46
CA VAL A 18 -15.10 -13.06 -14.42
C VAL A 18 -14.32 -14.25 -14.98
N CYS A 19 -12.99 -14.26 -14.82
CA CYS A 19 -12.15 -15.35 -15.26
C CYS A 19 -12.36 -16.61 -14.40
N LEU A 20 -12.66 -17.74 -15.04
CA LEU A 20 -13.10 -18.97 -14.37
C LEU A 20 -11.95 -19.82 -13.84
N HIS A 21 -10.78 -19.72 -14.47
CA HIS A 21 -9.63 -20.59 -14.19
C HIS A 21 -8.47 -19.87 -13.51
N GLY A 22 -8.68 -18.62 -13.07
CA GLY A 22 -7.62 -17.79 -12.54
C GLY A 22 -7.02 -16.84 -13.57
N CYS A 23 -5.91 -16.22 -13.18
CA CYS A 23 -5.23 -15.20 -13.96
C CYS A 23 -3.80 -15.58 -14.29
N SER A 24 -3.31 -15.09 -15.42
CA SER A 24 -1.88 -15.04 -15.71
C SER A 24 -1.12 -14.33 -14.57
N ALA A 25 0.16 -14.67 -14.40
CA ALA A 25 1.00 -14.07 -13.36
C ALA A 25 1.02 -12.53 -13.47
N GLY A 26 0.86 -11.83 -12.35
CA GLY A 26 0.79 -10.36 -12.30
C GLY A 26 -0.63 -9.77 -12.37
N TYR A 27 -1.64 -10.59 -12.67
CA TYR A 27 -3.04 -10.19 -12.75
C TYR A 27 -3.86 -10.72 -11.56
N VAL A 28 -4.88 -9.98 -11.17
CA VAL A 28 -5.69 -10.22 -9.96
C VAL A 28 -7.12 -10.56 -10.33
N LEU A 29 -7.64 -11.62 -9.70
CA LEU A 29 -9.05 -12.02 -9.80
C LEU A 29 -9.99 -10.90 -9.30
N PRO A 30 -11.26 -10.88 -9.74
CA PRO A 30 -11.91 -11.86 -10.61
C PRO A 30 -11.80 -11.55 -12.11
N TYR A 31 -11.37 -10.35 -12.48
CA TYR A 31 -11.35 -9.89 -13.89
C TYR A 31 -9.96 -9.97 -14.54
N CYS A 32 -8.97 -10.50 -13.82
CA CYS A 32 -7.57 -10.52 -14.23
C CYS A 32 -7.10 -9.16 -14.75
N ARG A 33 -7.28 -8.16 -13.87
CA ARG A 33 -6.71 -6.81 -14.03
C ARG A 33 -5.33 -6.77 -13.40
N GLU A 34 -4.50 -5.85 -13.85
CA GLU A 34 -3.13 -5.72 -13.35
C GLU A 34 -3.12 -5.42 -11.86
N ARG A 35 -2.12 -5.97 -11.16
CA ARG A 35 -1.93 -5.67 -9.74
C ARG A 35 -1.35 -4.28 -9.58
N TYR A 36 -2.12 -3.41 -8.92
CA TYR A 36 -1.68 -2.06 -8.59
C TYR A 36 -0.45 -2.09 -7.66
N PRO A 37 0.39 -1.03 -7.71
CA PRO A 37 1.63 -0.96 -6.96
C PRO A 37 1.44 -1.15 -5.45
N TYR A 38 2.41 -1.79 -4.82
CA TYR A 38 2.52 -1.91 -3.37
C TYR A 38 4.00 -2.00 -2.97
N PHE A 39 4.30 -1.65 -1.72
CA PHE A 39 5.66 -1.80 -1.21
C PHE A 39 5.99 -3.28 -0.94
N ILE A 40 7.25 -3.65 -1.19
CA ILE A 40 7.79 -4.96 -0.83
C ILE A 40 8.16 -4.97 0.65
N ASN A 41 8.85 -3.93 1.12
CA ASN A 41 9.21 -3.75 2.52
C ASN A 41 8.33 -2.66 3.17
N PRO A 42 8.01 -2.77 4.47
CA PRO A 42 7.26 -1.74 5.18
C PRO A 42 8.04 -0.41 5.25
N PRO A 43 7.41 0.69 5.71
CA PRO A 43 8.14 1.90 6.06
C PRO A 43 9.34 1.60 6.97
N THR A 44 10.35 2.45 6.95
CA THR A 44 11.51 2.30 7.84
C THR A 44 11.36 3.22 9.03
N LEU A 45 11.60 2.73 10.25
CA LEU A 45 11.60 3.58 11.44
C LEU A 45 12.81 4.52 11.42
N LEU A 46 12.59 5.83 11.56
CA LEU A 46 13.65 6.82 11.67
C LEU A 46 13.83 7.31 13.11
N SER A 47 12.72 7.67 13.77
CA SER A 47 12.74 8.19 15.14
C SER A 47 11.40 7.94 15.84
N VAL A 48 11.42 7.90 17.17
CA VAL A 48 10.21 7.73 18.01
C VAL A 48 10.24 8.70 19.19
N LYS A 49 9.07 9.25 19.52
CA LYS A 49 8.81 9.92 20.80
C LYS A 49 7.50 9.39 21.39
N HIS A 50 7.07 9.98 22.50
CA HIS A 50 5.86 9.58 23.20
C HIS A 50 4.58 9.92 22.40
N ASP A 51 4.63 10.95 21.55
CA ASP A 51 3.47 11.45 20.80
C ASP A 51 3.60 11.31 19.28
N ARG A 52 4.74 10.82 18.79
CA ARG A 52 5.03 10.78 17.35
C ARG A 52 5.98 9.66 16.93
N ILE A 53 5.85 9.26 15.67
CA ILE A 53 6.73 8.32 14.98
C ILE A 53 7.14 8.94 13.64
N ASP A 54 8.45 8.99 13.40
CA ASP A 54 9.04 9.43 12.14
C ASP A 54 9.42 8.20 11.32
N ILE A 55 8.96 8.14 10.08
CA ILE A 55 9.19 7.00 9.17
C ILE A 55 9.74 7.46 7.82
N GLY A 56 10.56 6.60 7.22
CA GLY A 56 11.02 6.73 5.83
C GLY A 56 10.18 5.84 4.91
N LEU A 57 9.76 6.40 3.78
CA LEU A 57 9.08 5.69 2.70
C LEU A 57 10.06 5.55 1.54
N ASP A 58 10.38 4.31 1.17
CA ASP A 58 11.32 4.02 0.09
C ASP A 58 10.58 3.72 -1.22
N PHE A 59 10.56 4.71 -2.12
CA PHE A 59 9.92 4.65 -3.43
C PHE A 59 10.86 4.16 -4.53
N GLN A 60 12.02 3.59 -4.19
CA GLN A 60 12.88 2.94 -5.18
C GLN A 60 12.17 1.76 -5.84
N GLU A 61 12.46 1.53 -7.12
CA GLU A 61 11.86 0.44 -7.91
C GLU A 61 12.07 -0.94 -7.28
N ASN A 62 13.19 -1.16 -6.59
CA ASN A 62 13.49 -2.42 -5.90
C ASN A 62 12.62 -2.66 -4.65
N ASN A 63 11.90 -1.65 -4.17
CA ASN A 63 10.98 -1.74 -3.05
C ASN A 63 9.51 -1.65 -3.49
N ILE A 64 9.21 -1.56 -4.78
CA ILE A 64 7.85 -1.47 -5.31
C ILE A 64 7.59 -2.65 -6.23
N LYS A 65 6.45 -3.31 -6.07
CA LYS A 65 5.99 -4.39 -6.95
C LYS A 65 4.66 -4.04 -7.58
N TYR A 66 4.52 -4.32 -8.88
CA TYR A 66 3.31 -4.11 -9.68
C TYR A 66 3.22 -5.15 -10.81
N GLY A 67 2.05 -5.27 -11.45
CA GLY A 67 1.78 -6.24 -12.52
C GLY A 67 2.41 -5.88 -13.86
N ASP A 68 2.13 -4.67 -14.36
CA ASP A 68 2.71 -4.10 -15.59
C ASP A 68 3.05 -2.62 -15.38
N LYS A 69 3.69 -1.98 -16.35
CA LYS A 69 4.19 -0.60 -16.28
C LYS A 69 3.08 0.38 -15.87
N MET A 70 3.13 0.81 -14.61
CA MET A 70 2.16 1.72 -14.02
C MET A 70 2.84 2.95 -13.44
N ASN A 71 2.25 4.14 -13.66
CA ASN A 71 2.76 5.37 -13.09
C ASN A 71 2.21 5.54 -11.67
N LEU A 72 3.11 5.38 -10.70
CA LEU A 72 2.83 5.70 -9.32
C LEU A 72 2.78 7.22 -9.13
N LYS A 73 1.74 7.75 -8.48
CA LYS A 73 1.53 9.21 -8.38
C LYS A 73 1.23 9.71 -6.97
N TYR A 74 0.49 8.95 -6.18
CA TYR A 74 0.12 9.36 -4.83
C TYR A 74 0.36 8.25 -3.81
N TYR A 75 0.39 8.63 -2.54
CA TYR A 75 0.39 7.70 -1.43
C TYR A 75 -0.49 8.20 -0.29
N GLN A 76 -0.87 7.27 0.59
CA GLN A 76 -1.60 7.56 1.81
C GLN A 76 -1.12 6.63 2.94
N LEU A 77 -0.90 7.19 4.13
CA LEU A 77 -0.54 6.41 5.31
C LEU A 77 -1.78 5.86 5.99
N PHE A 78 -1.66 4.63 6.50
CA PHE A 78 -2.66 3.96 7.32
C PHE A 78 -1.99 3.48 8.58
N TYR A 79 -2.56 3.84 9.72
CA TYR A 79 -2.01 3.39 11.00
C TYR A 79 -3.11 3.15 12.03
N LYS A 80 -2.84 2.25 12.96
CA LYS A 80 -3.68 2.02 14.14
C LYS A 80 -2.84 1.52 15.29
N SER A 81 -3.29 1.75 16.52
CA SER A 81 -2.71 1.00 17.63
C SER A 81 -3.06 -0.49 17.48
N LEU A 82 -2.27 -1.37 18.08
CA LEU A 82 -2.62 -2.80 18.08
C LEU A 82 -3.87 -3.13 18.90
N LEU A 83 -4.33 -2.18 19.73
CA LEU A 83 -5.56 -2.31 20.52
C LEU A 83 -6.79 -1.83 19.75
N GLU A 84 -6.61 -1.03 18.70
CA GLU A 84 -7.68 -0.55 17.84
C GLU A 84 -8.02 -1.57 16.74
N GLU A 85 -9.30 -1.68 16.38
CA GLU A 85 -9.73 -2.51 15.25
C GLU A 85 -9.55 -1.77 13.91
N THR A 86 -9.85 -0.48 13.88
CA THR A 86 -9.93 0.34 12.66
C THR A 86 -8.65 1.12 12.39
N PHE A 87 -8.27 1.23 11.12
CA PHE A 87 -7.17 2.10 10.68
C PHE A 87 -7.60 3.57 10.60
N ARG A 88 -6.74 4.45 11.07
CA ARG A 88 -6.73 5.88 10.76
C ARG A 88 -5.97 6.09 9.46
N SER A 89 -6.34 7.10 8.69
CA SER A 89 -5.71 7.43 7.41
C SER A 89 -5.21 8.86 7.38
N SER A 90 -4.02 9.08 6.82
CA SER A 90 -3.54 10.44 6.54
C SER A 90 -4.28 11.06 5.37
N LYS A 91 -4.00 12.34 5.08
CA LYS A 91 -4.32 12.91 3.76
C LYS A 91 -3.51 12.20 2.68
N ILE A 92 -4.06 12.10 1.48
CA ILE A 92 -3.36 11.65 0.29
C ILE A 92 -2.30 12.70 -0.08
N LYS A 93 -1.10 12.25 -0.43
CA LYS A 93 0.04 13.10 -0.78
C LYS A 93 0.60 12.70 -2.14
N LEU A 94 1.14 13.68 -2.87
CA LEU A 94 1.83 13.46 -4.14
C LEU A 94 3.21 12.85 -3.87
N ILE A 95 3.62 11.92 -4.71
CA ILE A 95 4.98 11.38 -4.71
C ILE A 95 5.87 12.34 -5.48
N SER A 96 6.97 12.77 -4.87
CA SER A 96 7.95 13.63 -5.53
C SER A 96 8.79 12.79 -6.48
N ASN A 97 8.82 13.13 -7.78
CA ASN A 97 9.62 12.41 -8.77
C ASN A 97 11.14 12.62 -8.59
N THR A 98 11.56 13.50 -7.68
CA THR A 98 12.97 13.80 -7.43
C THR A 98 13.56 12.98 -6.29
N ASP A 99 12.72 12.44 -5.40
CA ASP A 99 13.16 11.85 -4.15
C ASP A 99 12.77 10.38 -4.07
N ASN A 100 13.78 9.52 -4.12
CA ASN A 100 13.61 8.07 -3.95
C ASN A 100 13.13 7.70 -2.53
N VAL A 101 13.36 8.57 -1.54
CA VAL A 101 12.94 8.36 -0.16
C VAL A 101 12.25 9.61 0.36
N THR A 102 11.06 9.44 0.95
CA THR A 102 10.31 10.52 1.60
C THR A 102 10.20 10.27 3.10
N THR A 103 10.35 11.30 3.91
CA THR A 103 10.13 11.22 5.37
C THR A 103 8.73 11.67 5.72
N GLU A 104 8.07 10.91 6.60
CA GLU A 104 6.74 11.18 7.10
C GLU A 104 6.70 11.17 8.64
N ILE A 105 5.83 12.01 9.21
CA ILE A 105 5.65 12.13 10.65
C ILE A 105 4.20 11.81 10.99
N ILE A 106 4.00 10.81 11.85
CA ILE A 106 2.70 10.47 12.42
C ILE A 106 2.67 11.04 13.85
N SER A 107 1.84 12.06 14.08
CA SER A 107 1.73 12.77 15.37
C SER A 107 0.41 12.48 16.08
N ASN A 108 0.28 12.99 17.32
CA ASN A 108 -0.89 12.82 18.18
C ASN A 108 -1.17 11.35 18.50
N LEU A 109 -0.09 10.61 18.75
CA LEU A 109 -0.12 9.22 19.17
C LEU A 109 -0.16 9.12 20.69
N GLU A 110 -0.68 8.01 21.19
CA GLU A 110 -0.64 7.65 22.60
C GLU A 110 0.76 7.20 22.97
N SER A 111 1.21 7.53 24.17
CA SER A 111 2.50 7.10 24.71
C SER A 111 2.49 5.61 25.05
N ASP A 112 3.68 5.01 25.09
CA ASP A 112 3.87 3.58 25.41
C ASP A 112 2.95 2.63 24.61
N THR A 113 2.71 2.96 23.34
CA THR A 113 1.72 2.29 22.50
C THR A 113 2.37 1.75 21.24
N LYS A 114 2.07 0.50 20.92
CA LYS A 114 2.51 -0.15 19.67
C LYS A 114 1.53 0.15 18.54
N TYR A 115 2.04 0.74 17.47
CA TYR A 115 1.32 1.08 16.25
C TYR A 115 1.70 0.17 15.10
N LYS A 116 0.70 -0.26 14.34
CA LYS A 116 0.86 -0.89 13.03
C LYS A 116 0.69 0.18 11.97
N VAL A 117 1.66 0.32 11.07
CA VAL A 117 1.71 1.38 10.06
C VAL A 117 1.97 0.79 8.68
N GLY A 118 1.17 1.18 7.69
CA GLY A 118 1.32 0.79 6.30
C GLY A 118 1.11 1.99 5.37
N VAL A 119 1.46 1.81 4.10
CA VAL A 119 1.30 2.82 3.05
C VAL A 119 0.51 2.21 1.90
N LEU A 120 -0.51 2.93 1.44
CA LEU A 120 -1.18 2.63 0.20
C LEU A 120 -0.55 3.44 -0.92
N LEU A 121 -0.15 2.75 -1.98
CA LEU A 121 0.34 3.36 -3.21
C LEU A 121 -0.85 3.51 -4.18
N ILE A 122 -0.97 4.69 -4.77
CA ILE A 122 -2.10 5.07 -5.63
C ILE A 122 -1.53 5.52 -6.97
N ALA A 123 -1.99 4.88 -8.04
CA ALA A 123 -1.56 5.19 -9.39
C ALA A 123 -2.18 6.50 -9.90
N ASP A 124 -1.73 6.95 -11.08
CA ASP A 124 -2.19 8.18 -11.70
C ASP A 124 -3.66 8.18 -12.14
N ASP A 125 -4.23 6.99 -12.37
CA ASP A 125 -5.64 6.73 -12.61
C ASP A 125 -6.51 6.76 -11.32
N GLY A 126 -5.89 6.87 -10.15
CA GLY A 126 -6.55 6.93 -8.84
C GLY A 126 -6.85 5.57 -8.21
N ASN A 127 -6.51 4.45 -8.87
CA ASN A 127 -6.72 3.11 -8.34
C ASN A 127 -5.50 2.63 -7.53
N PHE A 128 -5.68 1.59 -6.72
CA PHE A 128 -4.71 1.12 -5.74
C PHE A 128 -4.89 -0.35 -5.37
N ASN A 129 -3.87 -0.93 -4.72
CA ASN A 129 -3.91 -2.27 -4.16
C ASN A 129 -3.90 -2.23 -2.63
N ASN A 130 -5.02 -2.58 -2.00
CA ASN A 130 -5.13 -2.62 -0.54
C ASN A 130 -4.92 -4.01 0.07
N GLN A 131 -4.79 -5.06 -0.73
CA GLN A 131 -4.69 -6.44 -0.24
C GLN A 131 -3.26 -6.81 0.17
N ASP A 132 -2.26 -6.19 -0.45
CA ASP A 132 -0.83 -6.49 -0.23
C ASP A 132 -0.09 -5.42 0.55
N VAL A 133 -0.81 -4.57 1.28
CA VAL A 133 -0.18 -3.57 2.11
C VAL A 133 0.70 -4.27 3.15
N VAL A 134 2.00 -3.99 3.08
CA VAL A 134 2.98 -4.43 4.08
C VAL A 134 3.03 -3.42 5.22
N TYR A 135 3.12 -3.93 6.44
CA TYR A 135 3.03 -3.12 7.65
C TYR A 135 4.27 -3.23 8.52
N GLY A 136 4.77 -2.09 8.97
CA GLY A 136 5.72 -2.01 10.07
C GLY A 136 5.00 -1.92 11.42
N GLN A 137 5.70 -2.30 12.48
CA GLN A 137 5.23 -2.11 13.86
C GLN A 137 6.24 -1.29 14.65
N TYR A 138 5.77 -0.20 15.25
CA TYR A 138 6.62 0.76 15.96
C TYR A 138 6.01 1.11 17.30
N ASN A 139 6.85 1.35 18.30
CA ASN A 139 6.41 1.70 19.65
C ASN A 139 6.73 3.17 19.94
N THR A 140 5.74 3.93 20.41
CA THR A 140 6.00 5.23 21.02
C THR A 140 6.67 5.04 22.37
N THR A 141 7.42 6.04 22.83
CA THR A 141 8.09 6.00 24.13
C THR A 141 7.13 6.39 25.27
N CYS A 142 7.53 6.16 26.51
CA CYS A 142 6.82 6.72 27.66
C CYS A 142 7.00 8.25 27.72
N ILE A 143 6.07 8.95 28.38
CA ILE A 143 6.26 10.34 28.79
C ILE A 143 7.34 10.35 29.87
N GLN A 144 8.42 11.10 29.66
CA GLN A 144 9.46 11.33 30.66
C GLN A 144 9.07 12.47 31.59
#